data_AF-A0A849WVX8-F1
#
_entry.id   AF-A0A849WVX8-F1
#
_cell.length_a   1.000
_cell.length_b   1.000
_cell.length_c   1.000
_cell.angle_alpha   90.00
_cell.angle_beta   90.00
_cell.angle_gamma   90.00
#
_symmetry.space_group_name_H-M   'P 1'
#
loop_
_entity.id
_entity.type
_entity.pdbx_description
1 polymer ?
#
loop_
_entity_poly.entity_id
_entity_poly.type
_entity_poly.pdbx_seq_one_letter_code
_entity_poly.pdbx_strand_id
1 'polypeptide(L)'
;MKTLNIITFAFMVLTMNLAQAVEFSLDGNLNHEIQLTWNKLTKFRHSLDCYPTGKGSEREDLGGETVRTAVSLDAFSEKTISISSNRGVEIGKVNYNLSLAATGDYEDAVFSLVDSINWSKYVNIGDSDCVLREYHWKVSSHRIYGNYNINIKVPQNTWVISVSIPIHEGQIANFKKSVKGDLHSAQIDTNEMILWVRPGSVVSLPINIDGYTGAGRFGEIRIRVKKSILQINGYENDGNSRLLKIRDSMASSRSTNNENLAKEFLEIGHQLLQNPKMSSLTIQSFSMEKNRQILDWLFGMANDPFLKYGKYSQHVKAMAAAVGYQLSLNLLNDLMVFCKEIDVYLPLAGKTIRSNGLTAAYFWVNKDIKRLENLRFPEIRAFVEEIVRWENSNLKYSDIANNKTEFKKLDEGYLKIRRFSEIGLDVFGDIKFGLNKTLSIFGSVGSNLILVTNIKSQLDTLADQRRSLNRDLTKMVNEFTYMNNGFIKAADLLSKLNALEVKTKQLATDLKEQTKLVAVDGDTGSATAMMTSILAHQVAIFKKPLNSKFAEPIRALFFQIEEDQKISNQFNVCLGENK
;
A
#
# COMPACT_ATOMS: atom_id res chain seq x y z
N MET A 1 11.42 -12.71 30.33
CA MET A 1 12.30 -12.66 29.15
C MET A 1 11.44 -12.78 27.91
N LYS A 2 11.44 -11.75 27.05
CA LYS A 2 10.61 -11.65 25.85
C LYS A 2 11.53 -11.72 24.63
N THR A 3 11.67 -12.88 24.02
CA THR A 3 12.12 -13.00 22.63
C THR A 3 10.95 -12.62 21.74
N LEU A 4 10.88 -11.32 21.45
CA LEU A 4 9.99 -10.75 20.44
C LEU A 4 10.30 -11.43 19.09
N ASN A 5 9.27 -11.80 18.35
CA ASN A 5 9.24 -12.40 17.01
C ASN A 5 9.96 -11.56 15.92
N ILE A 6 11.24 -11.23 16.11
CA ILE A 6 12.06 -10.53 15.12
C ILE A 6 12.46 -11.50 13.99
N ILE A 7 12.60 -12.79 14.29
CA ILE A 7 12.98 -13.81 13.30
C ILE A 7 11.82 -14.08 12.32
N THR A 8 10.56 -14.12 12.79
CA THR A 8 9.38 -14.32 11.91
C THR A 8 9.14 -13.12 11.00
N PHE A 9 9.36 -11.89 11.51
CA PHE A 9 9.29 -10.66 10.70
C PHE A 9 10.45 -10.56 9.71
N ALA A 10 11.67 -10.94 10.11
CA ALA A 10 12.83 -10.97 9.22
C ALA A 10 12.69 -12.04 8.13
N PHE A 11 12.12 -13.21 8.44
CA PHE A 11 11.84 -14.26 7.45
C PHE A 11 10.72 -13.85 6.48
N MET A 12 9.65 -13.19 6.95
CA MET A 12 8.64 -12.60 6.06
C MET A 12 9.29 -11.57 5.13
N VAL A 13 10.07 -10.62 5.64
CA VAL A 13 10.73 -9.58 4.83
C VAL A 13 11.72 -10.17 3.82
N LEU A 14 12.47 -11.22 4.16
CA LEU A 14 13.40 -11.90 3.25
C LEU A 14 12.70 -12.74 2.19
N THR A 15 11.56 -13.38 2.49
CA THR A 15 10.75 -14.09 1.48
C THR A 15 9.89 -13.18 0.62
N MET A 16 9.53 -11.98 1.11
CA MET A 16 8.73 -10.99 0.38
C MET A 16 9.52 -10.32 -0.75
N ASN A 17 10.84 -10.17 -0.64
CA ASN A 17 11.65 -9.53 -1.69
C ASN A 17 11.91 -10.44 -2.91
N LEU A 18 11.82 -11.77 -2.75
CA LEU A 18 11.97 -12.72 -3.86
C LEU A 18 10.63 -13.11 -4.52
N ALA A 19 9.51 -12.97 -3.81
CA ALA A 19 8.16 -13.33 -4.30
C ALA A 19 7.44 -12.21 -5.09
N GLN A 20 8.13 -11.11 -5.40
CA GLN A 20 7.53 -9.91 -6.01
C GLN A 20 7.79 -9.77 -7.52
N ALA A 21 8.61 -10.61 -8.15
CA ALA A 21 8.85 -10.58 -9.60
C ALA A 21 7.64 -11.13 -10.39
N VAL A 22 7.24 -10.49 -11.49
CA VAL A 22 6.32 -11.09 -12.47
C VAL A 22 7.18 -12.04 -13.29
N GLU A 23 6.77 -13.31 -13.37
CA GLU A 23 7.46 -14.27 -14.21
C GLU A 23 6.78 -14.28 -15.58
N PHE A 24 7.58 -14.18 -16.63
CA PHE A 24 7.11 -14.34 -18.00
C PHE A 24 7.46 -15.73 -18.50
N SER A 25 6.54 -16.33 -19.24
CA SER A 25 6.83 -17.51 -20.04
C SER A 25 6.06 -17.45 -21.35
N LEU A 26 6.40 -18.34 -22.26
CA LEU A 26 5.76 -18.43 -23.55
C LEU A 26 5.47 -19.89 -23.85
N ASP A 27 4.28 -20.15 -24.39
CA ASP A 27 3.86 -21.45 -24.85
C ASP A 27 3.15 -21.32 -26.20
N GLY A 28 3.39 -22.23 -27.13
CA GLY A 28 2.72 -22.20 -28.42
C GLY A 28 3.48 -22.92 -29.51
N ASN A 29 2.97 -22.79 -30.73
CA ASN A 29 3.57 -23.40 -31.91
C ASN A 29 3.64 -22.39 -33.05
N LEU A 30 4.80 -22.33 -33.70
CA LEU A 30 5.01 -21.59 -34.94
C LEU A 30 5.41 -22.55 -36.06
N ASN A 31 4.79 -22.35 -37.21
CA ASN A 31 5.07 -23.09 -38.44
C ASN A 31 5.80 -22.18 -39.42
N HIS A 32 6.81 -22.76 -40.05
CA HIS A 32 7.64 -22.15 -41.08
C HIS A 32 7.39 -22.90 -42.37
N GLU A 33 7.01 -22.16 -43.41
CA GLU A 33 6.80 -22.67 -44.75
C GLU A 33 7.65 -21.89 -45.73
N ILE A 34 8.57 -22.59 -46.39
CA ILE A 34 9.47 -22.02 -47.39
C ILE A 34 9.21 -22.72 -48.71
N GLN A 35 8.88 -21.95 -49.74
CA GLN A 35 8.84 -22.43 -51.11
C GLN A 35 10.16 -22.12 -51.79
N LEU A 36 10.75 -23.14 -52.39
CA LEU A 36 12.04 -23.11 -53.04
C LEU A 36 11.85 -23.43 -54.51
N THR A 37 12.56 -22.70 -55.35
CA THR A 37 12.72 -22.98 -56.77
C THR A 37 14.18 -23.26 -57.05
N TRP A 38 14.44 -24.20 -57.95
CA TRP A 38 15.77 -24.75 -58.12
C TRP A 38 16.09 -24.79 -59.59
N ASN A 39 17.31 -24.37 -59.92
CA ASN A 39 17.81 -24.42 -61.28
C ASN A 39 19.22 -25.00 -61.28
N LYS A 40 19.48 -25.83 -62.28
CA LYS A 40 20.81 -26.31 -62.60
C LYS A 40 21.35 -25.48 -63.74
N LEU A 41 22.53 -24.90 -63.52
CA LEU A 41 23.29 -24.22 -64.56
C LEU A 41 24.46 -25.12 -64.95
N THR A 42 24.45 -25.60 -66.18
CA THR A 42 25.55 -26.39 -66.75
C THR A 42 26.41 -25.46 -67.58
N LYS A 43 27.65 -25.22 -67.14
CA LYS A 43 28.65 -24.42 -67.84
C LYS A 43 29.61 -25.36 -68.54
N PHE A 44 29.81 -25.14 -69.83
CA PHE A 44 30.75 -25.92 -70.63
C PHE A 44 32.03 -25.13 -70.83
N ARG A 45 33.18 -25.77 -70.63
CA ARG A 45 34.47 -25.10 -70.83
C ARG A 45 34.69 -24.86 -72.31
N HIS A 46 35.01 -23.62 -72.70
CA HIS A 46 35.46 -23.33 -74.07
C HIS A 46 36.88 -23.84 -74.27
N SER A 47 36.99 -25.08 -74.76
CA SER A 47 38.21 -25.61 -75.38
C SER A 47 37.84 -26.45 -76.61
N LEU A 48 38.77 -26.53 -77.57
CA LEU A 48 38.63 -27.37 -78.77
C LEU A 48 38.51 -28.86 -78.44
N ASP A 49 39.00 -29.29 -77.27
CA ASP A 49 38.94 -30.68 -76.81
C ASP A 49 37.56 -31.07 -76.26
N CYS A 50 36.81 -30.10 -75.74
CA CYS A 50 35.55 -30.36 -75.03
C CYS A 50 34.30 -30.16 -75.91
N TYR A 51 34.25 -29.10 -76.72
CA TYR A 51 33.10 -28.81 -77.61
C TYR A 51 33.50 -27.96 -78.83
N PRO A 52 33.57 -28.54 -80.05
CA PRO A 52 33.96 -27.79 -81.26
C PRO A 52 32.96 -26.71 -81.70
N THR A 53 31.69 -26.81 -81.27
CA THR A 53 30.57 -25.97 -81.74
C THR A 53 30.05 -24.95 -80.72
N GLY A 54 30.76 -24.75 -79.60
CA GLY A 54 30.54 -23.63 -78.69
C GLY A 54 29.16 -23.60 -78.00
N LYS A 55 28.93 -24.48 -77.03
CA LYS A 55 27.83 -24.29 -76.07
C LYS A 55 28.34 -23.44 -74.91
N GLY A 56 27.71 -22.29 -74.65
CA GLY A 56 28.06 -21.41 -73.53
C GLY A 56 27.60 -22.01 -72.20
N SER A 57 26.32 -21.85 -71.89
CA SER A 57 25.71 -22.39 -70.67
C SER A 57 24.27 -22.79 -70.90
N GLU A 58 23.83 -23.89 -70.29
CA GLU A 58 22.44 -24.35 -70.32
C GLU A 58 21.83 -24.29 -68.92
N ARG A 59 20.66 -23.66 -68.79
CA ARG A 59 19.88 -23.61 -67.56
C ARG A 59 18.71 -24.58 -67.65
N GLU A 60 18.61 -25.46 -66.67
CA GLU A 60 17.54 -26.44 -66.51
C GLU A 60 16.81 -26.12 -65.20
N ASP A 61 15.52 -25.78 -65.27
CA ASP A 61 14.70 -25.60 -64.08
C ASP A 61 14.30 -26.99 -63.55
N LEU A 62 14.73 -27.30 -62.33
CA LEU A 62 14.55 -28.62 -61.71
C LEU A 62 13.24 -28.72 -60.92
N GLY A 63 12.40 -27.69 -60.98
CA GLY A 63 11.14 -27.59 -60.26
C GLY A 63 11.26 -26.83 -58.94
N GLY A 64 10.32 -27.10 -58.03
CA GLY A 64 10.28 -26.48 -56.71
C GLY A 64 9.93 -27.47 -55.61
N GLU A 65 10.25 -27.10 -54.38
CA GLU A 65 9.83 -27.83 -53.19
C GLU A 65 9.23 -26.89 -52.15
N THR A 66 8.38 -27.43 -51.28
CA THR A 66 7.87 -26.71 -50.10
C THR A 66 8.44 -27.40 -48.86
N VAL A 67 9.28 -26.69 -48.12
CA VAL A 67 9.81 -27.15 -46.84
C VAL A 67 8.93 -26.60 -45.73
N ARG A 68 8.50 -27.49 -44.82
CA ARG A 68 7.69 -27.13 -43.66
C ARG A 68 8.37 -27.60 -42.39
N THR A 69 8.55 -26.68 -41.45
CA THR A 69 9.07 -26.98 -40.13
C THR A 69 8.17 -26.36 -39.07
N ALA A 70 7.83 -27.12 -38.05
CA ALA A 70 7.10 -26.63 -36.88
C ALA A 70 8.04 -26.55 -35.69
N VAL A 71 7.87 -25.52 -34.86
CA VAL A 71 8.51 -25.47 -33.55
C VAL A 71 7.51 -25.17 -32.47
N SER A 72 7.63 -25.98 -31.41
CA SER A 72 6.98 -25.71 -30.14
C SER A 72 7.87 -24.80 -29.30
N LEU A 73 7.26 -23.73 -28.82
CA LEU A 73 7.87 -22.76 -27.94
C LEU A 73 7.51 -23.11 -26.50
N ASP A 74 8.51 -23.06 -25.62
CA ASP A 74 8.42 -23.36 -24.20
C ASP A 74 9.12 -22.27 -23.37
N ALA A 75 8.98 -22.37 -22.05
CA ALA A 75 9.52 -21.36 -21.14
C ALA A 75 11.06 -21.28 -21.24
N PHE A 76 11.56 -20.07 -21.53
CA PHE A 76 12.99 -19.70 -21.49
C PHE A 76 13.93 -20.49 -22.41
N SER A 77 13.72 -20.40 -23.71
CA SER A 77 14.67 -21.00 -24.67
C SER A 77 15.05 -20.03 -25.79
N GLU A 78 16.35 -19.77 -25.91
CA GLU A 78 16.93 -19.46 -27.20
C GLU A 78 16.83 -20.74 -28.03
N LYS A 79 16.04 -20.72 -29.11
CA LYS A 79 15.92 -21.86 -30.01
C LYS A 79 16.45 -21.47 -31.38
N THR A 80 17.25 -22.34 -31.96
CA THR A 80 17.67 -22.23 -33.36
C THR A 80 17.09 -23.39 -34.13
N ILE A 81 16.38 -23.09 -35.20
CA ILE A 81 15.90 -24.09 -36.15
C ILE A 81 16.72 -23.97 -37.42
N SER A 82 17.43 -25.03 -37.77
CA SER A 82 17.99 -25.19 -39.11
C SER A 82 16.93 -25.75 -40.05
N ILE A 83 16.66 -25.03 -41.14
CA ILE A 83 15.75 -25.49 -42.19
C ILE A 83 16.60 -26.07 -43.33
N SER A 84 16.43 -27.37 -43.57
CA SER A 84 17.17 -28.10 -44.59
C SER A 84 16.24 -28.66 -45.66
N SER A 85 16.74 -28.76 -46.89
CA SER A 85 16.03 -29.43 -47.98
C SER A 85 15.95 -30.93 -47.78
N ASN A 86 15.12 -31.58 -48.59
CA ASN A 86 15.11 -33.05 -48.73
C ASN A 86 16.45 -33.65 -49.21
N ARG A 87 17.41 -32.82 -49.65
CA ARG A 87 18.78 -33.24 -50.03
C ARG A 87 19.82 -33.00 -48.95
N GLY A 88 19.41 -32.68 -47.72
CA GLY A 88 20.29 -32.50 -46.58
C GLY A 88 21.10 -31.20 -46.58
N VAL A 89 20.71 -30.22 -47.40
CA VAL A 89 21.37 -28.92 -47.47
C VAL A 89 20.62 -27.92 -46.60
N GLU A 90 21.29 -27.32 -45.62
CA GLU A 90 20.75 -26.21 -44.82
C GLU A 90 20.62 -24.94 -45.67
N ILE A 91 19.43 -24.32 -45.63
CA ILE A 91 19.00 -23.21 -46.50
C ILE A 91 18.69 -21.94 -45.70
N GLY A 92 18.32 -22.10 -44.43
CA GLY A 92 18.06 -20.99 -43.52
C GLY A 92 18.14 -21.40 -42.07
N LYS A 93 18.32 -20.41 -41.20
CA LYS A 93 18.22 -20.57 -39.76
C LYS A 93 17.28 -19.54 -39.17
N VAL A 94 16.39 -20.00 -38.29
CA VAL A 94 15.50 -19.14 -37.54
C VAL A 94 15.91 -19.17 -36.08
N ASN A 95 16.20 -18.00 -35.52
CA ASN A 95 16.55 -17.83 -34.12
C ASN A 95 15.38 -17.19 -33.36
N TYR A 96 14.97 -17.85 -32.29
CA TYR A 96 13.97 -17.37 -31.34
C TYR A 96 14.70 -16.91 -30.10
N ASN A 97 14.44 -15.68 -29.67
CA ASN A 97 15.03 -15.18 -28.45
C ASN A 97 13.96 -14.50 -27.59
N LEU A 98 13.81 -14.99 -26.37
CA LEU A 98 13.11 -14.33 -25.29
C LEU A 98 14.13 -13.67 -24.37
N SER A 99 14.19 -12.34 -24.42
CA SER A 99 14.97 -11.56 -23.46
C SER A 99 14.02 -10.90 -22.46
N LEU A 100 14.24 -11.18 -21.18
CA LEU A 100 13.59 -10.46 -20.08
C LEU A 100 14.56 -9.42 -19.53
N ALA A 101 14.10 -8.18 -19.41
CA ALA A 101 14.84 -7.11 -18.77
C ALA A 101 13.95 -6.47 -17.70
N ALA A 102 14.42 -6.49 -16.45
CA ALA A 102 13.84 -5.65 -15.41
C ALA A 102 14.39 -4.23 -15.61
N THR A 103 13.54 -3.27 -15.94
CA THR A 103 13.95 -1.87 -16.16
C THR A 103 13.13 -0.95 -15.26
N GLY A 104 13.68 -0.63 -14.08
CA GLY A 104 13.04 0.30 -13.15
C GLY A 104 11.67 -0.20 -12.66
N ASP A 105 10.62 0.60 -12.88
CA ASP A 105 9.23 0.33 -12.45
C ASP A 105 8.46 -0.69 -13.31
N TYR A 106 9.10 -1.19 -14.39
CA TYR A 106 8.51 -2.14 -15.33
C TYR A 106 9.37 -3.39 -15.43
N GLU A 107 8.69 -4.52 -15.59
CA GLU A 107 9.33 -5.70 -16.15
C GLU A 107 8.99 -5.76 -17.64
N ASP A 108 10.03 -5.54 -18.46
CA ASP A 108 9.98 -5.55 -19.91
C ASP A 108 10.33 -6.95 -20.39
N ALA A 109 9.34 -7.63 -20.97
CA ALA A 109 9.54 -8.85 -21.71
C ALA A 109 9.62 -8.52 -23.20
N VAL A 110 10.75 -8.83 -23.81
CA VAL A 110 11.00 -8.63 -25.24
C VAL A 110 11.10 -9.98 -25.92
N PHE A 111 10.13 -10.24 -26.79
CA PHE A 111 10.05 -11.43 -27.62
C PHE A 111 10.51 -11.06 -29.01
N SER A 112 11.63 -11.61 -29.46
CA SER A 112 12.17 -11.33 -30.78
C SER A 112 12.26 -12.59 -31.62
N LEU A 113 11.79 -12.48 -32.86
CA LEU A 113 12.00 -13.49 -33.88
C LEU A 113 12.96 -12.91 -34.92
N VAL A 114 14.12 -13.55 -35.06
CA VAL A 114 15.12 -13.17 -36.04
C VAL A 114 15.27 -14.30 -37.03
N ASP A 115 14.83 -14.04 -38.25
CA ASP A 115 15.02 -14.95 -39.36
C ASP A 115 16.31 -14.59 -40.11
N SER A 116 17.18 -15.58 -40.28
CA SER A 116 18.43 -15.48 -41.02
C SER A 116 18.40 -16.47 -42.18
N ILE A 117 17.73 -16.07 -43.25
CA ILE A 117 17.75 -16.79 -44.52
C ILE A 117 19.04 -16.44 -45.25
N ASN A 118 19.81 -17.45 -45.64
CA ASN A 118 20.99 -17.26 -46.48
C ASN A 118 20.58 -17.54 -47.94
N TRP A 119 20.19 -16.48 -48.64
CA TRP A 119 19.31 -16.53 -49.81
C TRP A 119 19.82 -17.25 -51.06
N SER A 120 21.08 -17.71 -51.08
CA SER A 120 21.62 -18.48 -52.21
C SER A 120 22.76 -19.38 -51.76
N LYS A 121 22.48 -20.68 -51.62
CA LYS A 121 23.54 -21.67 -51.48
C LYS A 121 23.80 -22.34 -52.84
N TYR A 122 24.97 -22.01 -53.39
CA TYR A 122 25.58 -22.73 -54.49
C TYR A 122 26.10 -24.08 -53.98
N VAL A 123 25.74 -25.18 -54.64
CA VAL A 123 26.35 -26.48 -54.38
C VAL A 123 26.87 -27.03 -55.71
N ASN A 124 28.18 -27.28 -55.76
CA ASN A 124 28.81 -28.00 -56.86
C ASN A 124 28.69 -29.50 -56.59
N ILE A 125 28.06 -30.25 -57.50
CA ILE A 125 27.78 -31.69 -57.33
C ILE A 125 28.47 -32.51 -58.45
N GLY A 126 29.36 -31.91 -59.23
CA GLY A 126 30.17 -32.68 -60.17
C GLY A 126 30.95 -31.82 -61.14
N ASP A 127 32.27 -31.96 -61.05
CA ASP A 127 33.25 -31.36 -61.96
C ASP A 127 33.87 -32.43 -62.86
N SER A 128 34.00 -32.09 -64.13
CA SER A 128 34.87 -32.79 -65.08
C SER A 128 35.65 -31.73 -65.86
N ASP A 129 36.72 -32.13 -66.55
CA ASP A 129 37.59 -31.20 -67.29
C ASP A 129 36.84 -30.31 -68.31
N CYS A 130 35.67 -30.75 -68.75
CA CYS A 130 34.85 -30.11 -69.78
C CYS A 130 33.52 -29.51 -69.30
N VAL A 131 33.01 -29.87 -68.11
CA VAL A 131 31.66 -29.49 -67.65
C VAL A 131 31.66 -29.18 -66.16
N LEU A 132 31.11 -28.01 -65.82
CA LEU A 132 30.80 -27.56 -64.47
C LEU A 132 29.28 -27.55 -64.29
N ARG A 133 28.76 -28.25 -63.27
CA ARG A 133 27.33 -28.28 -62.94
C ARG A 133 27.05 -27.58 -61.62
N GLU A 134 26.38 -26.45 -61.70
CA GLU A 134 26.02 -25.62 -60.56
C GLU A 134 24.55 -25.81 -60.22
N TYR A 135 24.24 -26.16 -58.97
CA TYR A 135 22.87 -26.19 -58.49
C TYR A 135 22.60 -24.95 -57.65
N HIS A 136 21.59 -24.19 -58.08
CA HIS A 136 21.18 -22.93 -57.49
C HIS A 136 19.77 -23.06 -56.92
N TRP A 137 19.56 -22.45 -55.77
CA TRP A 137 18.30 -22.44 -55.04
C TRP A 137 17.87 -21.01 -54.85
N LYS A 138 16.57 -20.77 -54.99
CA LYS A 138 15.96 -19.48 -54.75
C LYS A 138 14.70 -19.67 -53.93
N VAL A 139 14.61 -18.99 -52.80
CA VAL A 139 13.37 -18.88 -52.04
C VAL A 139 12.38 -18.07 -52.88
N SER A 140 11.29 -18.70 -53.30
CA SER A 140 10.21 -18.06 -54.08
C SER A 140 9.16 -17.44 -53.18
N SER A 141 8.90 -18.05 -52.02
CA SER A 141 8.07 -17.47 -50.97
C SER A 141 8.47 -18.01 -49.60
N HIS A 142 8.21 -17.20 -48.57
CA HIS A 142 8.42 -17.55 -47.18
C HIS A 142 7.16 -17.16 -46.41
N ARG A 143 6.70 -18.02 -45.51
CA ARG A 143 5.54 -17.77 -44.66
C ARG A 143 5.76 -18.35 -43.27
N ILE A 144 5.53 -17.51 -42.25
CA ILE A 144 5.45 -17.96 -40.85
C ILE A 144 4.04 -17.74 -40.35
N TYR A 145 3.47 -18.75 -39.70
CA TYR A 145 2.14 -18.69 -39.13
C TYR A 145 2.01 -19.59 -37.90
N GLY A 146 1.08 -19.27 -37.01
CA GLY A 146 0.84 -20.05 -35.80
C GLY A 146 0.32 -19.22 -34.64
N ASN A 147 0.26 -19.83 -33.46
CA ASN A 147 -0.28 -19.22 -32.26
C ASN A 147 0.65 -19.45 -31.08
N TYR A 148 0.82 -18.44 -30.25
CA TYR A 148 1.49 -18.57 -28.97
C TYR A 148 0.86 -17.67 -27.92
N ASN A 149 1.00 -17.99 -26.65
CA ASN A 149 0.58 -17.13 -25.55
C ASN A 149 1.80 -16.63 -24.79
N ILE A 150 1.75 -15.36 -24.41
CA ILE A 150 2.65 -14.81 -23.41
C ILE A 150 1.96 -14.94 -22.06
N ASN A 151 2.55 -15.75 -21.20
CA ASN A 151 2.04 -16.03 -19.87
C ASN A 151 2.75 -15.13 -18.85
N ILE A 152 1.95 -14.45 -18.04
CA ILE A 152 2.35 -13.52 -17.02
C ILE A 152 1.91 -14.12 -15.69
N LYS A 153 2.85 -14.65 -14.91
CA LYS A 153 2.57 -15.12 -13.55
C LYS A 153 2.61 -13.93 -12.62
N VAL A 154 1.45 -13.62 -12.06
CA VAL A 154 1.24 -12.49 -11.17
C VAL A 154 1.80 -12.84 -9.78
N PRO A 155 2.47 -11.90 -9.09
CA PRO A 155 2.90 -12.08 -7.70
C PRO A 155 1.73 -12.41 -6.76
N GLN A 156 2.05 -13.06 -5.65
CA GLN A 156 1.06 -13.52 -4.65
C GLN A 156 0.35 -12.37 -3.90
N ASN A 157 0.84 -11.13 -4.02
CA ASN A 157 0.28 -9.94 -3.36
C ASN A 157 -0.25 -8.89 -4.36
N THR A 158 -0.35 -9.21 -5.65
CA THR A 158 -0.77 -8.25 -6.69
C THR A 158 -2.18 -8.58 -7.20
N TRP A 159 -3.10 -7.62 -7.07
CA TRP A 159 -4.51 -7.74 -7.47
C TRP A 159 -4.84 -7.09 -8.82
N VAL A 160 -3.98 -6.20 -9.28
CA VAL A 160 -4.15 -5.40 -10.50
C VAL A 160 -2.81 -5.25 -11.18
N ILE A 161 -2.75 -5.38 -12.49
CA ILE A 161 -1.56 -5.06 -13.29
C ILE A 161 -1.94 -4.15 -14.45
N SER A 162 -1.05 -3.24 -14.83
CA SER A 162 -1.13 -2.60 -16.15
C SER A 162 -0.22 -3.36 -17.10
N VAL A 163 -0.76 -3.70 -18.27
CA VAL A 163 -0.04 -4.32 -19.36
C VAL A 163 -0.02 -3.36 -20.53
N SER A 164 1.18 -3.01 -20.98
CA SER A 164 1.37 -2.15 -22.15
C SER A 164 2.18 -2.86 -23.23
N ILE A 165 1.78 -2.64 -24.48
CA ILE A 165 2.41 -3.24 -25.67
C ILE A 165 2.79 -2.08 -26.60
N PRO A 166 3.96 -1.45 -26.41
CA PRO A 166 4.36 -0.29 -27.20
C PRO A 166 4.53 -0.63 -28.68
N ILE A 167 4.00 0.24 -29.54
CA ILE A 167 4.17 0.14 -31.00
C ILE A 167 5.59 0.54 -31.38
N HIS A 168 6.23 -0.25 -32.24
CA HIS A 168 7.54 0.05 -32.81
C HIS A 168 7.67 -0.56 -34.22
N GLU A 169 8.67 -0.13 -34.97
CA GLU A 169 8.95 -0.63 -36.32
C GLU A 169 9.27 -2.13 -36.29
N GLY A 170 8.60 -2.91 -37.14
CA GLY A 170 8.73 -4.36 -37.16
C GLY A 170 7.86 -5.11 -36.14
N GLN A 171 6.86 -4.50 -35.50
CA GLN A 171 5.96 -5.24 -34.61
C GLN A 171 5.13 -6.30 -35.36
N ILE A 172 5.00 -7.49 -34.77
CA ILE A 172 4.15 -8.57 -35.29
C ILE A 172 2.68 -8.09 -35.30
N ALA A 173 2.09 -7.93 -36.49
CA ALA A 173 0.69 -7.53 -36.66
C ALA A 173 -0.27 -8.71 -36.40
N ASN A 174 -1.48 -8.41 -35.88
CA ASN A 174 -2.58 -9.34 -35.53
C ASN A 174 -2.62 -9.85 -34.07
N PHE A 175 -2.31 -8.97 -33.11
CA PHE A 175 -2.71 -9.21 -31.72
C PHE A 175 -4.24 -9.13 -31.55
N LYS A 176 -4.87 -10.19 -31.02
CA LYS A 176 -6.25 -10.13 -30.50
C LYS A 176 -6.19 -9.82 -29.00
N LYS A 177 -6.89 -8.77 -28.57
CA LYS A 177 -6.97 -8.31 -27.16
C LYS A 177 -7.67 -9.26 -26.19
N SER A 178 -7.80 -10.54 -26.51
CA SER A 178 -8.45 -11.51 -25.63
C SER A 178 -7.47 -11.94 -24.54
N VAL A 179 -7.54 -11.33 -23.36
CA VAL A 179 -6.81 -11.79 -22.18
C VAL A 179 -7.50 -13.05 -21.64
N LYS A 180 -6.72 -14.03 -21.16
CA LYS A 180 -7.25 -15.20 -20.43
C LYS A 180 -6.69 -15.20 -19.02
N GLY A 181 -7.50 -15.64 -18.05
CA GLY A 181 -7.09 -15.76 -16.65
C GLY A 181 -7.18 -14.45 -15.84
N ASP A 182 -7.64 -13.36 -16.46
CA ASP A 182 -8.08 -12.15 -15.76
C ASP A 182 -9.46 -12.37 -15.13
N LEU A 183 -9.69 -11.69 -14.00
CA LEU A 183 -11.03 -11.54 -13.42
C LEU A 183 -11.83 -10.51 -14.22
N HIS A 184 -11.13 -9.46 -14.66
CA HIS A 184 -11.66 -8.46 -15.56
C HIS A 184 -10.51 -7.70 -16.23
N SER A 185 -10.70 -7.32 -17.49
CA SER A 185 -9.81 -6.44 -18.24
C SER A 185 -10.57 -5.25 -18.78
N ALA A 186 -9.93 -4.08 -18.82
CA ALA A 186 -10.39 -3.01 -19.70
C ALA A 186 -9.22 -2.48 -20.49
N GLN A 187 -9.48 -2.30 -21.78
CA GLN A 187 -8.59 -1.55 -22.60
C GLN A 187 -8.76 -0.07 -22.30
N ILE A 188 -7.65 0.57 -21.98
CA ILE A 188 -7.61 1.98 -21.59
C ILE A 188 -7.01 2.81 -22.72
N ASP A 189 -5.98 2.32 -23.38
CA ASP A 189 -5.46 2.93 -24.60
C ASP A 189 -5.23 1.86 -25.65
N THR A 190 -4.97 2.26 -26.89
CA THR A 190 -4.71 1.33 -28.00
C THR A 190 -3.70 0.24 -27.63
N ASN A 191 -2.73 0.61 -26.79
CA ASN A 191 -1.59 -0.19 -26.38
C ASN A 191 -1.55 -0.52 -24.89
N GLU A 192 -2.54 -0.12 -24.09
CA GLU A 192 -2.53 -0.30 -22.64
C GLU A 192 -3.86 -0.87 -22.13
N MET A 193 -3.76 -1.86 -21.25
CA MET A 193 -4.88 -2.48 -20.56
C MET A 193 -4.61 -2.60 -19.06
N ILE A 194 -5.65 -2.40 -18.25
CA ILE A 194 -5.61 -2.73 -16.83
C ILE A 194 -6.34 -4.04 -16.61
N LEU A 195 -5.69 -4.94 -15.90
CA LEU A 195 -6.18 -6.29 -15.61
C LEU A 195 -6.36 -6.44 -14.11
N TRP A 196 -7.57 -6.78 -13.68
CA TRP A 196 -7.85 -7.35 -12.37
C TRP A 196 -7.55 -8.84 -12.42
N VAL A 197 -6.78 -9.31 -11.47
CA VAL A 197 -6.18 -10.64 -11.49
C VAL A 197 -6.30 -11.27 -10.11
N ARG A 198 -6.36 -12.60 -10.07
CA ARG A 198 -6.21 -13.32 -8.80
C ARG A 198 -4.73 -13.30 -8.43
N PRO A 199 -4.35 -12.91 -7.20
CA PRO A 199 -2.96 -12.95 -6.81
C PRO A 199 -2.37 -14.37 -6.97
N GLY A 200 -1.15 -14.45 -7.51
CA GLY A 200 -0.51 -15.73 -7.81
C GLY A 200 -0.98 -16.43 -9.10
N SER A 201 -1.99 -15.91 -9.80
CA SER A 201 -2.52 -16.54 -11.02
C SER A 201 -1.65 -16.27 -12.24
N VAL A 202 -1.87 -17.06 -13.29
CA VAL A 202 -1.27 -16.82 -14.61
C VAL A 202 -2.30 -16.14 -15.50
N VAL A 203 -1.89 -15.04 -16.11
CA VAL A 203 -2.63 -14.34 -17.16
C VAL A 203 -1.97 -14.65 -18.50
N SER A 204 -2.74 -15.06 -19.49
CA SER A 204 -2.24 -15.42 -20.81
C SER A 204 -2.69 -14.40 -21.87
N LEU A 205 -1.74 -13.92 -22.66
CA LEU A 205 -1.95 -13.02 -23.78
C LEU A 205 -1.73 -13.79 -25.09
N PRO A 206 -2.79 -14.28 -25.75
CA PRO A 206 -2.70 -15.03 -26.99
C PRO A 206 -2.31 -14.11 -28.15
N ILE A 207 -1.40 -14.59 -28.97
CA ILE A 207 -0.88 -13.94 -30.16
C ILE A 207 -1.03 -14.89 -31.33
N ASN A 208 -1.72 -14.42 -32.38
CA ASN A 208 -1.89 -15.15 -33.62
C ASN A 208 -1.08 -14.49 -34.73
N ILE A 209 -0.38 -15.31 -35.50
CA ILE A 209 0.41 -14.90 -36.66
C ILE A 209 -0.23 -15.55 -37.89
N ASP A 210 -0.83 -14.74 -38.76
CA ASP A 210 -1.62 -15.23 -39.91
C ASP A 210 -0.86 -15.22 -41.25
N GLY A 211 0.47 -15.25 -41.23
CA GLY A 211 1.30 -15.37 -42.46
C GLY A 211 2.07 -14.10 -42.78
N TYR A 212 3.26 -13.97 -42.19
CA TYR A 212 4.22 -12.93 -42.57
C TYR A 212 5.16 -13.45 -43.67
N THR A 213 5.43 -12.59 -44.66
CA THR A 213 6.13 -12.96 -45.90
C THR A 213 7.35 -12.08 -46.23
N GLY A 214 7.81 -11.25 -45.27
CA GLY A 214 8.98 -10.37 -45.45
C GLY A 214 10.32 -11.11 -45.32
N ALA A 215 11.39 -10.49 -45.84
CA ALA A 215 12.78 -10.92 -45.63
C ALA A 215 13.44 -10.07 -44.53
N GLY A 216 14.13 -10.69 -43.57
CA GLY A 216 14.87 -10.00 -42.50
C GLY A 216 14.27 -10.20 -41.10
N ARG A 217 14.41 -9.20 -40.21
CA ARG A 217 13.89 -9.26 -38.82
C ARG A 217 12.36 -9.38 -38.88
N PHE A 218 11.85 -10.55 -38.52
CA PHE A 218 10.42 -10.88 -38.53
C PHE A 218 9.59 -9.90 -37.70
N GLY A 219 10.12 -9.62 -36.50
CA GLY A 219 9.57 -8.62 -35.62
C GLY A 219 9.91 -8.82 -34.15
N GLU A 220 9.62 -7.80 -33.37
CA GLU A 220 9.72 -7.81 -31.92
C GLU A 220 8.32 -7.54 -31.33
N ILE A 221 7.99 -8.24 -30.24
CA ILE A 221 6.88 -7.87 -29.37
C ILE A 221 7.47 -7.53 -28.03
N ARG A 222 7.22 -6.31 -27.59
CA ARG A 222 7.55 -5.85 -26.25
C ARG A 222 6.28 -5.84 -25.43
N ILE A 223 6.30 -6.51 -24.29
CA ILE A 223 5.25 -6.43 -23.28
C ILE A 223 5.88 -5.83 -22.04
N ARG A 224 5.30 -4.73 -21.57
CA ARG A 224 5.69 -4.14 -20.28
C ARG A 224 4.58 -4.38 -19.28
N VAL A 225 4.93 -4.97 -18.15
CA VAL A 225 4.01 -5.13 -17.03
C VAL A 225 4.41 -4.16 -15.93
N LYS A 226 3.43 -3.39 -15.47
CA LYS A 226 3.58 -2.51 -14.33
C LYS A 226 2.81 -3.06 -13.13
N LYS A 227 3.55 -3.33 -12.05
CA LYS A 227 2.99 -3.84 -10.77
C LYS A 227 2.58 -2.73 -9.80
N SER A 228 3.00 -1.49 -10.03
CA SER A 228 2.67 -0.29 -9.23
C SER A 228 3.13 0.91 -10.03
N ILE A 229 2.36 2.00 -10.11
CA ILE A 229 2.71 3.12 -10.99
C ILE A 229 3.94 3.93 -10.48
N LEU A 230 4.41 3.72 -9.25
CA LEU A 230 5.64 4.31 -8.69
C LEU A 230 6.27 3.41 -7.61
N GLN A 231 7.57 3.09 -7.72
CA GLN A 231 8.41 3.01 -6.52
C GLN A 231 8.67 4.45 -6.06
N ILE A 232 7.85 4.95 -5.13
CA ILE A 232 8.17 6.22 -4.50
C ILE A 232 9.26 5.96 -3.44
N ASN A 233 10.52 5.90 -3.88
CA ASN A 233 11.66 5.86 -2.99
C ASN A 233 11.59 7.05 -2.02
N GLY A 234 11.56 6.78 -0.71
CA GLY A 234 11.48 7.78 0.35
C GLY A 234 10.10 8.01 0.98
N TYR A 235 9.05 7.28 0.57
CA TYR A 235 7.67 7.58 0.98
C TYR A 235 6.91 6.40 1.59
N GLU A 236 7.61 5.50 2.29
CA GLU A 236 7.01 4.39 3.04
C GLU A 236 5.94 4.81 4.07
N ASN A 237 5.77 6.12 4.31
CA ASN A 237 4.89 6.69 5.33
C ASN A 237 3.85 7.73 4.83
N ASP A 238 3.72 8.01 3.51
CA ASP A 238 2.87 9.14 3.03
C ASP A 238 1.68 8.79 2.12
N GLY A 239 1.28 7.51 2.04
CA GLY A 239 0.01 7.13 1.39
C GLY A 239 -1.21 7.89 1.96
N ASN A 240 -1.09 8.34 3.21
CA ASN A 240 -2.12 9.02 3.99
C ASN A 240 -2.39 10.44 3.52
N SER A 241 -1.34 11.25 3.28
CA SER A 241 -1.55 12.60 2.77
C SER A 241 -2.08 12.58 1.35
N ARG A 242 -1.71 11.58 0.54
CA ARG A 242 -2.16 11.47 -0.85
C ARG A 242 -3.58 10.95 -0.98
N LEU A 243 -4.00 9.93 -0.22
CA LEU A 243 -5.42 9.48 -0.23
C LEU A 243 -6.35 10.62 0.22
N LEU A 244 -5.95 11.40 1.22
CA LEU A 244 -6.68 12.59 1.66
C LEU A 244 -6.67 13.71 0.62
N LYS A 245 -5.51 14.03 0.02
CA LYS A 245 -5.41 15.02 -1.06
C LYS A 245 -6.29 14.64 -2.24
N ILE A 246 -6.33 13.36 -2.61
CA ILE A 246 -7.17 12.84 -3.69
C ILE A 246 -8.65 12.98 -3.33
N ARG A 247 -9.06 12.57 -2.12
CA ARG A 247 -10.43 12.78 -1.64
C ARG A 247 -10.83 14.25 -1.67
N ASP A 248 -9.99 15.12 -1.13
CA ASP A 248 -10.28 16.56 -1.02
C ASP A 248 -10.30 17.22 -2.41
N SER A 249 -9.40 16.79 -3.30
CA SER A 249 -9.40 17.20 -4.71
C SER A 249 -10.66 16.75 -5.43
N MET A 250 -11.09 15.49 -5.25
CA MET A 250 -12.31 14.95 -5.87
C MET A 250 -13.59 15.56 -5.29
N ALA A 251 -13.61 15.93 -4.00
CA ALA A 251 -14.74 16.63 -3.38
C ALA A 251 -14.85 18.09 -3.85
N SER A 252 -13.72 18.74 -4.14
CA SER A 252 -13.67 20.12 -4.65
C SER A 252 -13.99 20.22 -6.16
N SER A 253 -13.69 19.18 -6.94
CA SER A 253 -14.01 19.12 -8.37
C SER A 253 -15.47 18.68 -8.59
N ARG A 254 -16.43 19.58 -8.34
CA ARG A 254 -17.85 19.37 -8.72
C ARG A 254 -18.09 19.26 -10.23
N SER A 255 -17.05 19.29 -11.06
CA SER A 255 -17.13 19.06 -12.50
C SER A 255 -16.12 18.01 -12.97
N THR A 256 -16.64 17.08 -13.80
CA THR A 256 -15.98 16.41 -14.94
C THR A 256 -14.86 15.39 -14.70
N ASN A 257 -15.09 14.15 -15.16
CA ASN A 257 -14.20 13.35 -16.04
C ASN A 257 -12.67 13.57 -15.88
N ASN A 258 -12.15 13.54 -14.65
CA ASN A 258 -10.72 13.76 -14.43
C ASN A 258 -9.97 12.43 -14.44
N GLU A 259 -9.57 12.01 -15.65
CA GLU A 259 -8.83 10.74 -15.86
C GLU A 259 -7.48 10.71 -15.13
N ASN A 260 -6.84 11.88 -14.90
CA ASN A 260 -5.57 11.94 -14.17
C ASN A 260 -5.76 11.64 -12.67
N LEU A 261 -6.81 12.20 -12.04
CA LEU A 261 -7.16 11.85 -10.66
C LEU A 261 -7.58 10.38 -10.54
N ALA A 262 -8.27 9.84 -11.56
CA ALA A 262 -8.63 8.43 -11.59
C ALA A 262 -7.39 7.52 -11.65
N LYS A 263 -6.39 7.87 -12.47
CA LYS A 263 -5.10 7.16 -12.52
C LYS A 263 -4.39 7.21 -11.16
N GLU A 264 -4.30 8.39 -10.55
CA GLU A 264 -3.65 8.56 -9.25
C GLU A 264 -4.36 7.76 -8.15
N PHE A 265 -5.71 7.75 -8.16
CA PHE A 265 -6.49 6.95 -7.22
C PHE A 265 -6.27 5.45 -7.42
N LEU A 266 -6.30 4.96 -8.66
CA LEU A 266 -6.05 3.55 -8.97
C LEU A 266 -4.66 3.12 -8.51
N GLU A 267 -3.67 3.98 -8.70
CA GLU A 267 -2.30 3.74 -8.26
C GLU A 267 -2.18 3.63 -6.74
N ILE A 268 -2.72 4.60 -5.99
CA ILE A 268 -2.66 4.58 -4.52
C ILE A 268 -3.48 3.41 -3.96
N GLY A 269 -4.67 3.18 -4.51
CA GLY A 269 -5.49 2.04 -4.12
C GLY A 269 -4.75 0.73 -4.33
N HIS A 270 -4.00 0.61 -5.43
CA HIS A 270 -3.17 -0.55 -5.69
C HIS A 270 -2.06 -0.74 -4.63
N GLN A 271 -1.36 0.33 -4.27
CA GLN A 271 -0.33 0.29 -3.22
C GLN A 271 -0.90 -0.11 -1.86
N LEU A 272 -2.09 0.38 -1.51
CA LEU A 272 -2.78 0.02 -0.27
C LEU A 272 -3.19 -1.45 -0.23
N LEU A 273 -3.56 -2.04 -1.37
CA LEU A 273 -3.88 -3.47 -1.47
C LEU A 273 -2.64 -4.36 -1.47
N GLN A 274 -1.51 -3.91 -2.02
CA GLN A 274 -0.26 -4.68 -2.07
C GLN A 274 0.55 -4.65 -0.77
N ASN A 275 0.42 -3.57 0.01
CA ASN A 275 1.25 -3.33 1.19
C ASN A 275 0.40 -3.23 2.47
N PRO A 276 0.27 -4.34 3.24
CA PRO A 276 -0.48 -4.37 4.49
C PRO A 276 0.01 -3.34 5.52
N LYS A 277 1.33 -3.08 5.56
CA LYS A 277 1.92 -2.08 6.47
C LYS A 277 1.44 -0.67 6.12
N MET A 278 1.38 -0.33 4.83
CA MET A 278 0.87 0.97 4.38
C MET A 278 -0.61 1.13 4.75
N SER A 279 -1.43 0.10 4.50
CA SER A 279 -2.86 0.11 4.86
C SER A 279 -3.09 0.27 6.38
N SER A 280 -2.31 -0.44 7.21
CA SER A 280 -2.36 -0.31 8.67
C SER A 280 -1.95 1.09 9.14
N LEU A 281 -0.86 1.65 8.59
CA LEU A 281 -0.41 3.01 8.90
C LEU A 281 -1.46 4.07 8.51
N THR A 282 -2.23 3.84 7.44
CA THR A 282 -3.34 4.72 7.04
C THR A 282 -4.40 4.83 8.12
N ILE A 283 -4.84 3.71 8.67
CA ILE A 283 -5.88 3.70 9.70
C ILE A 283 -5.36 4.30 11.01
N GLN A 284 -4.10 4.02 11.37
CA GLN A 284 -3.48 4.49 12.61
C GLN A 284 -3.18 6.00 12.61
N SER A 285 -3.00 6.59 11.43
CA SER A 285 -2.68 8.03 11.31
C SER A 285 -3.91 8.93 11.41
N PHE A 286 -5.11 8.38 11.22
CA PHE A 286 -6.35 9.14 11.25
C PHE A 286 -7.10 8.97 12.57
N SER A 287 -7.85 10.01 12.94
CA SER A 287 -8.88 9.84 13.97
C SER A 287 -9.96 8.88 13.47
N MET A 288 -10.69 8.25 14.38
CA MET A 288 -11.76 7.31 14.01
C MET A 288 -12.85 7.95 13.16
N GLU A 289 -13.25 9.18 13.49
CA GLU A 289 -14.20 9.94 12.67
C GLU A 289 -13.67 10.20 11.26
N LYS A 290 -12.36 10.45 11.13
CA LYS A 290 -11.74 10.64 9.81
C LYS A 290 -11.67 9.34 9.02
N ASN A 291 -11.36 8.21 9.68
CA ASN A 291 -11.45 6.89 9.08
C ASN A 291 -12.88 6.60 8.59
N ARG A 292 -13.90 6.92 9.40
CA ARG A 292 -15.32 6.80 9.02
C ARG A 292 -15.63 7.57 7.74
N GLN A 293 -15.26 8.85 7.70
CA GLN A 293 -15.47 9.71 6.52
C GLN A 293 -14.75 9.17 5.28
N ILE A 294 -13.56 8.60 5.42
CA ILE A 294 -12.82 8.00 4.30
C ILE A 294 -13.54 6.74 3.81
N LEU A 295 -13.98 5.87 4.73
CA LEU A 295 -14.75 4.68 4.36
C LEU A 295 -16.06 5.06 3.68
N ASP A 296 -16.86 5.95 4.27
CA ASP A 296 -18.11 6.46 3.70
C ASP A 296 -17.90 7.02 2.29
N TRP A 297 -16.79 7.74 2.08
CA TRP A 297 -16.42 8.26 0.77
C TRP A 297 -16.06 7.15 -0.23
N LEU A 298 -15.23 6.17 0.15
CA LEU A 298 -14.84 5.05 -0.71
C LEU A 298 -16.05 4.19 -1.11
N PHE A 299 -16.93 3.87 -0.16
CA PHE A 299 -18.15 3.12 -0.43
C PHE A 299 -19.18 3.96 -1.19
N GLY A 300 -19.23 5.27 -0.98
CA GLY A 300 -19.98 6.20 -1.81
C GLY A 300 -19.52 6.16 -3.26
N MET A 301 -18.21 6.22 -3.52
CA MET A 301 -17.65 6.10 -4.86
C MET A 301 -17.96 4.75 -5.50
N ALA A 302 -17.83 3.65 -4.75
CA ALA A 302 -18.09 2.31 -5.25
C ALA A 302 -19.55 2.13 -5.73
N ASN A 303 -20.51 2.74 -5.01
CA ASN A 303 -21.94 2.55 -5.24
C ASN A 303 -22.60 3.66 -6.06
N ASP A 304 -21.94 4.80 -6.30
CA ASP A 304 -22.52 5.90 -7.06
C ASP A 304 -22.71 5.50 -8.54
N PRO A 305 -23.97 5.38 -9.03
CA PRO A 305 -24.23 5.00 -10.43
C PRO A 305 -23.86 6.11 -11.41
N PHE A 306 -23.80 7.37 -10.96
CA PHE A 306 -23.54 8.55 -11.78
C PHE A 306 -22.07 8.94 -11.84
N LEU A 307 -21.22 8.32 -11.03
CA LEU A 307 -19.78 8.57 -11.02
C LEU A 307 -19.12 8.21 -12.36
N LYS A 308 -18.55 9.23 -13.02
CA LYS A 308 -17.90 9.13 -14.34
C LYS A 308 -16.47 9.69 -14.27
N TYR A 309 -15.50 8.80 -14.47
CA TYR A 309 -14.06 9.07 -14.61
C TYR A 309 -13.57 8.59 -15.98
N GLY A 310 -14.30 8.95 -17.04
CA GLY A 310 -14.01 8.51 -18.40
C GLY A 310 -13.88 6.98 -18.49
N LYS A 311 -12.82 6.53 -19.16
CA LYS A 311 -12.51 5.10 -19.36
C LYS A 311 -12.14 4.33 -18.08
N TYR A 312 -11.83 5.01 -16.98
CA TYR A 312 -11.43 4.38 -15.72
C TYR A 312 -12.59 4.14 -14.75
N SER A 313 -13.80 4.61 -15.07
CA SER A 313 -14.94 4.65 -14.14
C SER A 313 -15.19 3.32 -13.40
N GLN A 314 -15.21 2.20 -14.13
CA GLN A 314 -15.48 0.88 -13.52
C GLN A 314 -14.32 0.40 -12.63
N HIS A 315 -13.07 0.65 -13.04
CA HIS A 315 -11.90 0.32 -12.23
C HIS A 315 -11.83 1.15 -10.95
N VAL A 316 -12.16 2.44 -11.02
CA VAL A 316 -12.19 3.32 -9.84
C VAL A 316 -13.23 2.82 -8.84
N LYS A 317 -14.42 2.44 -9.30
CA LYS A 317 -15.46 1.86 -8.43
C LYS A 317 -15.01 0.57 -7.76
N ALA A 318 -14.46 -0.36 -8.54
CA ALA A 318 -13.95 -1.62 -8.01
C ALA A 318 -12.79 -1.42 -7.03
N MET A 319 -11.86 -0.51 -7.33
CA MET A 319 -10.74 -0.16 -6.46
C MET A 319 -11.24 0.48 -5.16
N ALA A 320 -12.18 1.41 -5.24
CA ALA A 320 -12.76 2.04 -4.06
C ALA A 320 -13.45 1.01 -3.15
N ALA A 321 -14.17 0.05 -3.75
CA ALA A 321 -14.79 -1.05 -3.01
C ALA A 321 -13.74 -1.95 -2.32
N ALA A 322 -12.72 -2.38 -3.06
CA ALA A 322 -11.66 -3.26 -2.53
C ALA A 322 -10.82 -2.57 -1.43
N VAL A 323 -10.40 -1.33 -1.65
CA VAL A 323 -9.65 -0.53 -0.67
C VAL A 323 -10.52 -0.24 0.56
N GLY A 324 -11.78 0.17 0.36
CA GLY A 324 -12.72 0.42 1.44
C GLY A 324 -12.94 -0.82 2.32
N TYR A 325 -13.07 -2.00 1.70
CA TYR A 325 -13.19 -3.26 2.39
C TYR A 325 -11.93 -3.62 3.19
N GLN A 326 -10.75 -3.56 2.56
CA GLN A 326 -9.47 -3.84 3.23
C GLN A 326 -9.22 -2.91 4.42
N LEU A 327 -9.49 -1.60 4.25
CA LEU A 327 -9.35 -0.63 5.34
C LEU A 327 -10.38 -0.90 6.45
N SER A 328 -11.60 -1.31 6.11
CA SER A 328 -12.63 -1.68 7.09
C SER A 328 -12.19 -2.88 7.94
N LEU A 329 -11.64 -3.92 7.31
CA LEU A 329 -11.15 -5.10 8.02
C LEU A 329 -9.96 -4.81 8.91
N ASN A 330 -8.99 -4.03 8.42
CA ASN A 330 -7.84 -3.62 9.23
C ASN A 330 -8.30 -2.79 10.44
N LEU A 331 -9.29 -1.91 10.26
CA LEU A 331 -9.86 -1.12 11.34
C LEU A 331 -10.64 -1.99 12.34
N LEU A 332 -11.41 -2.97 11.87
CA LEU A 332 -12.04 -3.97 12.72
C LEU A 332 -10.99 -4.78 13.47
N ASN A 333 -9.94 -5.26 12.82
CA ASN A 333 -8.88 -6.00 13.50
C ASN A 333 -8.21 -5.17 14.62
N ASP A 334 -7.98 -3.87 14.39
CA ASP A 334 -7.50 -2.94 15.43
C ASP A 334 -8.51 -2.79 16.58
N LEU A 335 -9.81 -2.71 16.28
CA LEU A 335 -10.88 -2.60 17.28
C LEU A 335 -11.13 -3.91 18.06
N MET A 336 -10.64 -5.05 17.57
CA MET A 336 -10.97 -6.38 18.13
C MET A 336 -10.49 -6.55 19.57
N VAL A 337 -9.50 -5.78 20.00
CA VAL A 337 -9.01 -5.78 21.37
C VAL A 337 -10.07 -5.32 22.38
N PHE A 338 -11.02 -4.49 21.97
CA PHE A 338 -12.13 -4.05 22.81
C PHE A 338 -13.14 -5.15 23.12
N CYS A 339 -13.18 -6.18 22.28
CA CYS A 339 -14.01 -7.36 22.44
C CYS A 339 -13.42 -8.40 23.40
N LYS A 340 -12.19 -8.21 23.86
CA LYS A 340 -11.53 -9.13 24.78
C LYS A 340 -11.88 -8.79 26.23
N GLU A 341 -11.95 -9.80 27.07
CA GLU A 341 -12.01 -9.62 28.51
C GLU A 341 -10.63 -9.21 29.05
N ILE A 342 -10.62 -8.22 29.93
CA ILE A 342 -9.42 -7.62 30.50
C ILE A 342 -9.57 -7.51 32.00
N ASP A 343 -8.49 -7.86 32.69
CA ASP A 343 -8.38 -7.75 34.14
C ASP A 343 -8.06 -6.31 34.55
N VAL A 344 -8.96 -5.72 35.34
CA VAL A 344 -8.85 -4.37 35.88
C VAL A 344 -8.65 -4.44 37.39
N TYR A 345 -7.47 -4.03 37.85
CA TYR A 345 -7.20 -3.87 39.27
C TYR A 345 -7.84 -2.58 39.80
N LEU A 346 -8.64 -2.71 40.87
CA LEU A 346 -9.30 -1.62 41.59
C LEU A 346 -8.56 -1.36 42.90
N PRO A 347 -7.68 -0.34 42.97
CA PRO A 347 -6.80 -0.14 44.12
C PRO A 347 -7.55 0.10 45.44
N LEU A 348 -8.67 0.83 45.40
CA LEU A 348 -9.47 1.13 46.59
C LEU A 348 -10.20 -0.09 47.16
N ALA A 349 -10.50 -1.07 46.31
CA ALA A 349 -11.18 -2.29 46.71
C ALA A 349 -10.21 -3.48 46.89
N GLY A 350 -8.91 -3.29 46.61
CA GLY A 350 -7.88 -4.33 46.71
C GLY A 350 -8.15 -5.56 45.86
N LYS A 351 -8.93 -5.45 44.78
CA LYS A 351 -9.38 -6.59 43.97
C LYS A 351 -9.21 -6.36 42.47
N THR A 352 -9.07 -7.46 41.74
CA THR A 352 -9.09 -7.47 40.28
C THR A 352 -10.47 -7.92 39.81
N ILE A 353 -11.08 -7.16 38.90
CA ILE A 353 -12.33 -7.53 38.24
C ILE A 353 -12.06 -7.81 36.77
N ARG A 354 -12.78 -8.78 36.20
CA ARG A 354 -12.73 -9.06 34.78
C ARG A 354 -13.85 -8.27 34.10
N SER A 355 -13.48 -7.47 33.10
CA SER A 355 -14.40 -6.58 32.40
C SER A 355 -14.16 -6.62 30.91
N ASN A 356 -15.14 -6.23 30.10
CA ASN A 356 -14.89 -6.08 28.66
C ASN A 356 -13.90 -4.95 28.39
N GLY A 357 -13.22 -5.01 27.25
CA GLY A 357 -12.16 -4.07 26.92
C GLY A 357 -12.62 -2.62 26.85
N LEU A 358 -13.84 -2.36 26.35
CA LEU A 358 -14.43 -1.01 26.33
C LEU A 358 -14.56 -0.42 27.74
N THR A 359 -15.16 -1.15 28.65
CA THR A 359 -15.38 -0.70 30.04
C THR A 359 -14.05 -0.51 30.76
N ALA A 360 -13.07 -1.39 30.52
CA ALA A 360 -11.73 -1.28 31.10
C ALA A 360 -11.01 -0.01 30.61
N ALA A 361 -11.02 0.24 29.29
CA ALA A 361 -10.42 1.42 28.70
C ALA A 361 -11.13 2.71 29.18
N TYR A 362 -12.47 2.71 29.23
CA TYR A 362 -13.26 3.84 29.73
C TYR A 362 -12.89 4.18 31.17
N PHE A 363 -12.82 3.16 32.03
CA PHE A 363 -12.44 3.31 33.42
C PHE A 363 -11.06 3.94 33.58
N TRP A 364 -10.04 3.46 32.85
CA TRP A 364 -8.68 3.99 32.98
C TRP A 364 -8.58 5.45 32.55
N VAL A 365 -9.18 5.83 31.42
CA VAL A 365 -9.08 7.22 30.97
C VAL A 365 -9.96 8.16 31.81
N ASN A 366 -11.17 7.74 32.20
CA ASN A 366 -12.02 8.56 33.06
C ASN A 366 -11.40 8.74 34.46
N LYS A 367 -10.69 7.73 34.99
CA LYS A 367 -9.89 7.87 36.21
C LYS A 367 -8.85 8.99 36.07
N ASP A 368 -8.15 9.06 34.93
CA ASP A 368 -7.13 10.09 34.69
C ASP A 368 -7.74 11.48 34.47
N ILE A 369 -8.88 11.58 33.78
CA ILE A 369 -9.66 12.83 33.68
C ILE A 369 -10.07 13.31 35.07
N LYS A 370 -10.64 12.43 35.90
CA LYS A 370 -11.05 12.76 37.27
C LYS A 370 -9.87 13.18 38.14
N ARG A 371 -8.68 12.61 37.93
CA ARG A 371 -7.45 13.06 38.61
C ARG A 371 -7.08 14.49 38.24
N LEU A 372 -7.19 14.88 36.96
CA LEU A 372 -6.94 16.26 36.52
C LEU A 372 -7.98 17.24 37.08
N GLU A 373 -9.26 16.87 37.05
CA GLU A 373 -10.36 17.71 37.54
C GLU A 373 -10.30 17.93 39.06
N ASN A 374 -9.84 16.93 39.81
CA ASN A 374 -9.76 16.98 41.27
C ASN A 374 -8.45 17.61 41.78
N LEU A 375 -7.60 18.15 40.90
CA LEU A 375 -6.43 18.92 41.32
C LEU A 375 -6.88 20.15 42.11
N ARG A 376 -6.34 20.28 43.33
CA ARG A 376 -6.71 21.26 44.36
C ARG A 376 -6.16 22.66 44.08
N PHE A 377 -6.39 23.19 42.88
CA PHE A 377 -6.01 24.56 42.50
C PHE A 377 -6.63 25.64 43.40
N PRO A 378 -7.91 25.56 43.82
CA PRO A 378 -8.51 26.59 44.67
C PRO A 378 -7.77 26.80 46.00
N GLU A 379 -7.32 25.71 46.65
CA GLU A 379 -6.60 25.78 47.92
C GLU A 379 -5.20 26.37 47.77
N ILE A 380 -4.49 26.03 46.68
CA ILE A 380 -3.17 26.63 46.36
C ILE A 380 -3.35 28.11 46.03
N ARG A 381 -4.35 28.44 45.22
CA ARG A 381 -4.68 29.81 44.79
C ARG A 381 -4.95 30.71 45.98
N ALA A 382 -5.85 30.31 46.88
CA ALA A 382 -6.20 31.10 48.05
C ALA A 382 -4.98 31.47 48.91
N PHE A 383 -4.01 30.56 49.05
CA PHE A 383 -2.77 30.83 49.77
C PHE A 383 -1.84 31.79 49.03
N VAL A 384 -1.65 31.57 47.73
CA VAL A 384 -0.78 32.45 46.93
C VAL A 384 -1.38 33.86 46.85
N GLU A 385 -2.69 33.98 46.72
CA GLU A 385 -3.41 35.26 46.74
C GLU A 385 -3.27 35.99 48.08
N GLU A 386 -3.25 35.27 49.21
CA GLU A 386 -2.95 35.85 50.53
C GLU A 386 -1.54 36.47 50.56
N ILE A 387 -0.54 35.77 50.01
CA ILE A 387 0.83 36.29 49.93
C ILE A 387 0.92 37.50 48.99
N VAL A 388 0.23 37.45 47.84
CA VAL A 388 0.14 38.59 46.91
C VAL A 388 -0.54 39.79 47.56
N ARG A 389 -1.51 39.58 48.47
CA ARG A 389 -2.10 40.68 49.23
C ARG A 389 -1.06 41.39 50.10
N TRP A 390 -0.13 40.64 50.71
CA TRP A 390 0.98 41.23 51.48
C TRP A 390 1.97 41.98 50.57
N GLU A 391 2.28 41.44 49.39
CA GLU A 391 3.07 42.14 48.37
C GLU A 391 2.42 43.46 47.95
N ASN A 392 1.12 43.45 47.63
CA ASN A 392 0.37 44.66 47.24
C ASN A 392 0.29 45.69 48.38
N SER A 393 0.47 45.25 49.62
CA SER A 393 0.56 46.11 50.80
C SER A 393 1.98 46.62 51.06
N ASN A 394 2.94 46.35 50.15
CA ASN A 394 4.37 46.68 50.26
C ASN A 394 5.04 46.13 51.53
N LEU A 395 4.61 44.96 52.01
CA LEU A 395 5.21 44.32 53.18
C LEU A 395 6.51 43.58 52.82
N LYS A 396 7.43 43.54 53.78
CA LYS A 396 8.65 42.73 53.72
C LYS A 396 8.41 41.35 54.31
N TYR A 397 9.25 40.39 53.95
CA TYR A 397 9.19 39.04 54.53
C TYR A 397 9.35 39.06 56.06
N SER A 398 10.23 39.93 56.60
CA SER A 398 10.42 40.11 58.03
C SER A 398 9.22 40.74 58.75
N ASP A 399 8.41 41.57 58.08
CA ASP A 399 7.21 42.18 58.67
C ASP A 399 6.16 41.11 59.00
N ILE A 400 6.02 40.11 58.12
CA ILE A 400 5.13 38.97 58.34
C ILE A 400 5.70 38.04 59.42
N ALA A 401 7.01 37.75 59.39
CA ALA A 401 7.65 36.89 60.39
C ALA A 401 7.52 37.45 61.83
N ASN A 402 7.67 38.77 61.98
CA ASN A 402 7.53 39.46 63.27
C ASN A 402 6.07 39.57 63.75
N ASN A 403 5.09 39.41 62.87
CA ASN A 403 3.67 39.46 63.22
C ASN A 403 3.14 38.04 63.52
N LYS A 404 2.97 37.73 64.80
CA LYS A 404 2.50 36.41 65.27
C LYS A 404 1.20 35.94 64.60
N THR A 405 0.28 36.85 64.30
CA THR A 405 -1.01 36.51 63.69
C THR A 405 -0.85 36.19 62.21
N GLU A 406 -0.12 37.02 61.46
CA GLU A 406 0.10 36.80 60.02
C GLU A 406 1.04 35.62 59.76
N PHE A 407 2.09 35.44 60.56
CA PHE A 407 2.97 34.27 60.47
C PHE A 407 2.22 32.96 60.75
N LYS A 408 1.28 32.97 61.71
CA LYS A 408 0.41 31.81 61.95
C LYS A 408 -0.46 31.47 60.74
N LYS A 409 -1.00 32.47 60.04
CA LYS A 409 -1.75 32.26 58.78
C LYS A 409 -0.87 31.66 57.68
N LEU A 410 0.37 32.15 57.54
CA LEU A 410 1.36 31.60 56.60
C LEU A 410 1.61 30.11 56.90
N ASP A 411 1.91 29.77 58.15
CA ASP A 411 2.24 28.41 58.56
C ASP A 411 1.04 27.46 58.39
N GLU A 412 -0.15 27.85 58.85
CA GLU A 412 -1.37 27.06 58.68
C GLU A 412 -1.74 26.87 57.21
N GLY A 413 -1.60 27.92 56.38
CA GLY A 413 -1.82 27.85 54.94
C GLY A 413 -0.83 26.92 54.23
N TYR A 414 0.46 27.01 54.57
CA TYR A 414 1.49 26.16 54.00
C TYR A 414 1.32 24.69 54.43
N LEU A 415 1.01 24.44 55.71
CA LEU A 415 0.69 23.10 56.23
C LEU A 415 -0.54 22.52 55.53
N LYS A 416 -1.59 23.33 55.32
CA LYS A 416 -2.80 22.94 54.59
C LYS A 416 -2.43 22.51 53.17
N ILE A 417 -1.71 23.34 52.43
CA ILE A 417 -1.29 22.99 51.06
C ILE A 417 -0.38 21.77 51.06
N ARG A 418 0.59 21.66 51.96
CA ARG A 418 1.49 20.50 52.03
C ARG A 418 0.73 19.19 52.30
N ARG A 419 -0.33 19.23 53.11
CA ARG A 419 -1.22 18.08 53.38
C ARG A 419 -2.16 17.75 52.21
N PHE A 420 -2.68 18.77 51.49
CA PHE A 420 -3.76 18.58 50.50
C PHE A 420 -3.32 18.60 49.04
N SER A 421 -2.24 19.28 48.70
CA SER A 421 -1.80 19.50 47.30
C SER A 421 -0.79 18.47 46.81
N GLU A 422 -0.46 17.48 47.64
CA GLU A 422 0.52 16.46 47.31
C GLU A 422 1.82 17.09 46.75
N ILE A 423 2.38 18.08 47.46
CA ILE A 423 3.69 18.66 47.10
C ILE A 423 4.72 17.52 47.12
N GLY A 424 4.96 16.88 45.97
CA GLY A 424 5.80 15.69 45.82
C GLY A 424 5.22 14.56 44.96
N LEU A 425 3.91 14.51 44.69
CA LEU A 425 3.32 13.50 43.80
C LEU A 425 3.31 13.98 42.34
N ASP A 426 3.81 13.12 41.46
CA ASP A 426 3.87 13.37 40.01
C ASP A 426 2.57 12.92 39.33
N VAL A 427 1.48 13.65 39.58
CA VAL A 427 0.15 13.33 39.03
C VAL A 427 0.18 13.25 37.49
N PHE A 428 0.94 14.14 36.84
CA PHE A 428 1.07 14.14 35.39
C PHE A 428 1.89 12.94 34.89
N GLY A 429 2.96 12.56 35.59
CA GLY A 429 3.71 11.33 35.33
C GLY A 429 2.86 10.06 35.51
N ASP A 430 2.03 10.00 36.54
CA ASP A 430 1.10 8.89 36.78
C ASP A 430 0.05 8.76 35.67
N ILE A 431 -0.51 9.88 35.21
CA ILE A 431 -1.44 9.90 34.06
C ILE A 431 -0.72 9.45 32.79
N LYS A 432 0.51 9.92 32.56
CA LYS A 432 1.32 9.49 31.41
C LYS A 432 1.58 7.98 31.44
N PHE A 433 1.88 7.42 32.62
CA PHE A 433 2.02 5.98 32.80
C PHE A 433 0.71 5.23 32.52
N GLY A 434 -0.41 5.72 33.05
CA GLY A 434 -1.76 5.20 32.79
C GLY A 434 -2.09 5.17 31.30
N LEU A 435 -1.90 6.29 30.60
CA LEU A 435 -2.09 6.39 29.15
C LEU A 435 -1.18 5.44 28.37
N ASN A 436 0.10 5.32 28.74
CA ASN A 436 1.00 4.36 28.09
C ASN A 436 0.52 2.91 28.27
N LYS A 437 0.03 2.57 29.46
CA LYS A 437 -0.55 1.24 29.71
C LYS A 437 -1.79 1.01 28.84
N THR A 438 -2.70 1.98 28.80
CA THR A 438 -3.91 1.91 27.96
C THR A 438 -3.54 1.74 26.49
N LEU A 439 -2.62 2.54 25.95
CA LEU A 439 -2.15 2.46 24.56
C LEU A 439 -1.42 1.13 24.26
N SER A 440 -0.69 0.58 25.24
CA SER A 440 0.00 -0.71 25.04
C SER A 440 -0.95 -1.89 24.93
N ILE A 441 -2.13 -1.78 25.54
CA ILE A 441 -3.16 -2.83 25.54
C ILE A 441 -4.09 -2.63 24.36
N PHE A 442 -4.60 -1.42 24.18
CA PHE A 442 -5.64 -1.13 23.20
C PHE A 442 -5.12 -0.51 21.90
N GLY A 443 -3.81 -0.33 21.71
CA GLY A 443 -3.24 0.30 20.53
C GLY A 443 -3.53 1.81 20.44
N SER A 444 -3.51 2.37 19.23
CA SER A 444 -3.84 3.77 18.95
C SER A 444 -5.36 4.04 18.89
N VAL A 445 -6.18 3.12 19.40
CA VAL A 445 -7.56 2.88 18.94
C VAL A 445 -8.58 3.85 19.57
N GLY A 446 -8.25 5.14 19.50
CA GLY A 446 -9.12 6.26 19.81
C GLY A 446 -8.52 7.62 19.44
N SER A 447 -7.26 7.68 19.02
CA SER A 447 -6.55 8.95 18.97
C SER A 447 -5.45 8.89 17.94
N ASN A 448 -5.53 9.82 16.99
CA ASN A 448 -4.45 10.17 16.06
C ASN A 448 -3.11 10.10 16.82
N LEU A 449 -2.17 9.28 16.34
CA LEU A 449 -0.83 9.14 16.95
C LEU A 449 -0.16 10.49 17.21
N ILE A 450 -0.43 11.49 16.37
CA ILE A 450 0.03 12.87 16.52
C ILE A 450 -0.60 13.52 17.76
N LEU A 451 -1.90 13.35 17.98
CA LEU A 451 -2.61 13.87 19.16
C LEU A 451 -2.16 13.17 20.45
N VAL A 452 -1.93 11.85 20.43
CA VAL A 452 -1.36 11.12 21.58
C VAL A 452 0.01 11.66 21.95
N THR A 453 0.86 11.90 20.93
CA THR A 453 2.19 12.46 21.12
C THR A 453 2.09 13.88 21.70
N ASN A 454 1.14 14.68 21.25
CA ASN A 454 0.86 16.01 21.80
C ASN A 454 0.42 15.95 23.28
N ILE A 455 -0.52 15.07 23.63
CA ILE A 455 -0.97 14.86 25.03
C ILE A 455 0.20 14.45 25.93
N LYS A 456 1.06 13.53 25.47
CA LYS A 456 2.26 13.12 26.22
C LYS A 456 3.23 14.29 26.43
N SER A 457 3.45 15.11 25.40
CA SER A 457 4.28 16.31 25.47
C SER A 457 3.71 17.36 26.43
N GLN A 458 2.39 17.57 26.41
CA GLN A 458 1.70 18.45 27.34
C GLN A 458 1.82 17.96 28.79
N LEU A 459 1.68 16.65 29.03
CA LEU A 459 1.88 16.04 30.36
C LEU A 459 3.29 16.28 30.89
N ASP A 460 4.32 16.10 30.06
CA ASP A 460 5.71 16.38 30.43
C ASP A 460 5.92 17.87 30.76
N THR A 461 5.39 18.75 29.92
CA THR A 461 5.44 20.20 30.15
C THR A 461 4.76 20.60 31.45
N LEU A 462 3.57 20.05 31.74
CA LEU A 462 2.81 20.32 32.95
C LEU A 462 3.50 19.76 34.20
N ALA A 463 4.13 18.59 34.10
CA ALA A 463 4.94 18.01 35.17
C ALA A 463 6.08 18.96 35.57
N ASP A 464 6.83 19.48 34.59
CA ASP A 464 7.93 20.39 34.85
C ASP A 464 7.46 21.75 35.37
N GLN A 465 6.36 22.29 34.84
CA GLN A 465 5.74 23.51 35.35
C GLN A 465 5.29 23.36 36.80
N ARG A 466 4.68 22.22 37.18
CA ARG A 466 4.29 21.94 38.57
C ARG A 466 5.51 21.78 39.49
N ARG A 467 6.56 21.07 39.05
CA ARG A 467 7.81 20.95 39.81
C ARG A 467 8.45 22.33 40.05
N SER A 468 8.48 23.18 39.04
CA SER A 468 8.98 24.57 39.18
C SER A 468 8.12 25.37 40.15
N LEU A 469 6.78 25.32 40.03
CA LEU A 469 5.87 26.01 40.94
C LEU A 469 6.09 25.56 42.40
N ASN A 470 6.19 24.26 42.64
CA ASN A 470 6.42 23.71 43.98
C ASN A 470 7.76 24.15 44.57
N ARG A 471 8.81 24.19 43.75
CA ARG A 471 10.14 24.67 44.15
C ARG A 471 10.10 26.16 44.50
N ASP A 472 9.47 26.97 43.64
CA ASP A 472 9.39 28.42 43.82
C ASP A 472 8.51 28.78 45.03
N LEU A 473 7.40 28.07 45.24
CA LEU A 473 6.54 28.18 46.42
C LEU A 473 7.32 27.85 47.69
N THR A 474 8.05 26.72 47.71
CA THR A 474 8.85 26.31 48.88
C THR A 474 9.96 27.32 49.17
N LYS A 475 10.63 27.81 48.13
CA LYS A 475 11.66 28.85 48.26
C LYS A 475 11.08 30.12 48.86
N MET A 476 9.94 30.58 48.37
CA MET A 476 9.27 31.79 48.86
C MET A 476 8.81 31.65 50.30
N VAL A 477 8.26 30.50 50.70
CA VAL A 477 7.89 30.23 52.09
C VAL A 477 9.13 30.30 53.00
N ASN A 478 10.26 29.77 52.54
CA ASN A 478 11.53 29.84 53.29
C ASN A 478 12.12 31.26 53.37
N GLU A 479 11.68 32.20 52.54
CA GLU A 479 12.11 33.61 52.60
C GLU A 479 11.49 34.36 53.79
N PHE A 480 10.38 33.87 54.37
CA PHE A 480 9.72 34.43 55.56
C PHE A 480 10.52 34.17 56.84
N THR A 481 11.57 34.95 57.04
CA THR A 481 12.42 34.92 58.23
C THR A 481 12.59 36.31 58.82
N TYR A 482 12.84 36.38 60.13
CA TYR A 482 13.05 37.63 60.87
C TYR A 482 14.19 38.50 60.31
N MET A 483 15.15 37.91 59.59
CA MET A 483 16.31 38.61 59.03
C MET A 483 16.14 39.04 57.57
N ASN A 484 15.09 38.59 56.87
CA ASN A 484 14.89 38.91 55.46
C ASN A 484 14.07 40.20 55.29
N ASN A 485 14.77 41.33 55.10
CA ASN A 485 14.17 42.65 54.87
C ASN A 485 13.82 42.92 53.40
N GLY A 486 13.84 41.90 52.52
CA GLY A 486 13.37 42.00 51.15
C GLY A 486 11.85 42.17 51.06
N PHE A 487 11.39 42.91 50.04
CA PHE A 487 9.97 42.98 49.71
C PHE A 487 9.45 41.64 49.17
N ILE A 488 8.23 41.29 49.55
CA ILE A 488 7.56 40.06 49.08
C ILE A 488 7.34 40.14 47.57
N LYS A 489 7.61 39.05 46.85
CA LYS A 489 7.41 38.95 45.38
C LYS A 489 6.68 37.66 45.02
N ALA A 490 5.36 37.68 45.09
CA ALA A 490 4.47 36.54 44.86
C ALA A 490 3.66 36.61 43.55
N ALA A 491 3.61 37.75 42.88
CA ALA A 491 2.86 37.92 41.64
C ALA A 491 3.29 36.94 40.52
N ASP A 492 4.59 36.66 40.40
CA ASP A 492 5.12 35.66 39.44
C ASP A 492 4.63 34.24 39.76
N LEU A 493 4.50 33.91 41.05
CA LEU A 493 4.00 32.61 41.50
C LEU A 493 2.51 32.44 41.17
N LEU A 494 1.71 33.50 41.36
CA LEU A 494 0.30 33.52 40.98
C LEU A 494 0.13 33.38 39.46
N SER A 495 0.98 34.05 38.67
CA SER A 495 0.99 33.90 37.21
C SER A 495 1.29 32.47 36.76
N LYS A 496 2.32 31.82 37.36
CA LYS A 496 2.65 30.41 37.11
C LYS A 496 1.51 29.48 37.48
N LEU A 497 0.85 29.70 38.61
CA LEU A 497 -0.30 28.93 39.04
C LEU A 497 -1.49 29.06 38.07
N ASN A 498 -1.80 30.28 37.64
CA ASN A 498 -2.86 30.55 36.66
C ASN A 498 -2.60 29.82 35.34
N ALA A 499 -1.36 29.91 34.82
CA ALA A 499 -0.97 29.23 33.60
C ALA A 499 -1.09 27.70 33.73
N LEU A 500 -0.68 27.14 34.86
CA LEU A 500 -0.78 25.70 35.14
C LEU A 500 -2.24 25.25 35.19
N GLU A 501 -3.12 26.01 35.87
CA GLU A 501 -4.55 25.69 35.97
C GLU A 501 -5.24 25.70 34.60
N VAL A 502 -5.01 26.75 33.80
CA VAL A 502 -5.60 26.87 32.46
C VAL A 502 -5.17 25.71 31.56
N LYS A 503 -3.87 25.41 31.52
CA LYS A 503 -3.34 24.30 30.70
C LYS A 503 -3.82 22.93 31.19
N THR A 504 -3.98 22.76 32.50
CA THR A 504 -4.54 21.52 33.07
C THR A 504 -6.00 21.32 32.67
N LYS A 505 -6.82 22.39 32.72
CA LYS A 505 -8.21 22.34 32.23
C LYS A 505 -8.27 22.03 30.75
N GLN A 506 -7.38 22.61 29.94
CA GLN A 506 -7.29 22.30 28.51
C GLN A 506 -6.95 20.82 28.30
N LEU A 507 -5.94 20.28 28.99
CA LEU A 507 -5.58 18.87 28.90
C LEU A 507 -6.74 17.94 29.30
N ALA A 508 -7.51 18.29 30.34
CA ALA A 508 -8.67 17.51 30.74
C ALA A 508 -9.78 17.52 29.67
N THR A 509 -9.99 18.65 29.00
CA THR A 509 -10.89 18.76 27.84
C THR A 509 -10.38 17.92 26.67
N ASP A 510 -9.10 18.04 26.33
CA ASP A 510 -8.47 17.28 25.25
C ASP A 510 -8.62 15.75 25.50
N LEU A 511 -8.35 15.29 26.72
CA LEU A 511 -8.57 13.89 27.12
C LEU A 511 -10.03 13.47 27.06
N LYS A 512 -10.97 14.31 27.50
CA LYS A 512 -12.42 14.02 27.40
C LYS A 512 -12.87 13.83 25.96
N GLU A 513 -12.41 14.69 25.06
CA GLU A 513 -12.72 14.56 23.64
C GLU A 513 -12.18 13.25 23.06
N GLN A 514 -10.98 12.82 23.46
CA GLN A 514 -10.45 11.51 23.07
C GLN A 514 -11.24 10.33 23.68
N THR A 515 -11.83 10.49 24.88
CA THR A 515 -12.62 9.42 25.53
C THR A 515 -14.01 9.19 24.97
N LYS A 516 -14.54 10.07 24.13
CA LYS A 516 -15.85 9.85 23.46
C LYS A 516 -15.89 8.50 22.73
N LEU A 517 -14.74 8.01 22.28
CA LEU A 517 -14.59 6.73 21.60
C LEU A 517 -14.67 5.52 22.52
N VAL A 518 -14.32 5.68 23.79
CA VAL A 518 -14.39 4.59 24.77
C VAL A 518 -15.67 4.68 25.62
N ALA A 519 -16.53 5.67 25.34
CA ALA A 519 -17.80 5.81 26.01
C ALA A 519 -18.66 4.55 25.81
N VAL A 520 -19.19 4.03 26.91
CA VAL A 520 -20.02 2.82 26.93
C VAL A 520 -21.46 3.15 26.48
N ASP A 521 -21.87 4.41 26.62
CA ASP A 521 -23.20 4.89 26.22
C ASP A 521 -23.19 5.33 24.75
N GLY A 522 -24.29 5.01 24.04
CA GLY A 522 -24.49 5.01 22.58
C GLY A 522 -24.38 6.36 21.85
N ASP A 523 -23.42 7.20 22.22
CA ASP A 523 -22.99 8.33 21.40
C ASP A 523 -22.52 7.82 20.04
N THR A 524 -22.88 8.57 18.99
CA THR A 524 -22.55 8.32 17.58
C THR A 524 -21.04 8.27 17.29
N GLY A 525 -20.21 8.65 18.25
CA GLY A 525 -18.74 8.58 18.20
C GLY A 525 -18.11 7.51 19.08
N SER A 526 -18.87 6.59 19.69
CA SER A 526 -18.32 5.47 20.47
C SER A 526 -17.70 4.38 19.58
N ALA A 527 -16.73 3.63 20.10
CA ALA A 527 -16.12 2.50 19.41
C ALA A 527 -17.16 1.42 19.08
N THR A 528 -18.17 1.21 19.94
CA THR A 528 -19.30 0.32 19.67
C THR A 528 -20.11 0.79 18.48
N ALA A 529 -20.50 2.08 18.43
CA ALA A 529 -21.23 2.64 17.29
C ALA A 529 -20.41 2.54 16.00
N MET A 530 -19.09 2.77 16.07
CA MET A 530 -18.17 2.62 14.94
C MET A 530 -18.05 1.16 14.47
N MET A 531 -17.84 0.21 15.39
CA MET A 531 -17.80 -1.22 15.08
C MET A 531 -19.11 -1.66 14.40
N THR A 532 -20.25 -1.32 14.98
CA THR A 532 -21.57 -1.63 14.40
C THR A 532 -21.75 -0.97 13.04
N SER A 533 -21.36 0.30 12.88
CA SER A 533 -21.44 1.01 11.59
C SER A 533 -20.58 0.36 10.51
N ILE A 534 -19.33 0.03 10.81
CA ILE A 534 -18.44 -0.65 9.87
C ILE A 534 -19.01 -2.02 9.49
N LEU A 535 -19.50 -2.80 10.45
CA LEU A 535 -20.05 -4.13 10.18
C LEU A 535 -21.36 -4.05 9.36
N ALA A 536 -22.30 -3.21 9.79
CA ALA A 536 -23.64 -3.11 9.21
C ALA A 536 -23.68 -2.36 7.87
N HIS A 537 -22.76 -1.41 7.65
CA HIS A 537 -22.75 -0.59 6.44
C HIS A 537 -21.56 -0.89 5.54
N GLN A 538 -20.34 -1.05 6.05
CA GLN A 538 -19.18 -1.18 5.17
C GLN A 538 -18.90 -2.65 4.78
N VAL A 539 -18.83 -3.54 5.76
CA VAL A 539 -18.61 -4.98 5.52
C VAL A 539 -19.87 -5.63 4.95
N ALA A 540 -21.06 -5.35 5.48
CA ALA A 540 -22.29 -5.96 5.01
C ALA A 540 -22.67 -5.54 3.58
N ILE A 541 -22.37 -4.30 3.17
CA ILE A 541 -22.58 -3.87 1.77
C ILE A 541 -21.64 -4.62 0.84
N PHE A 542 -20.36 -4.78 1.21
CA PHE A 542 -19.44 -5.59 0.42
C PHE A 542 -19.88 -7.06 0.38
N LYS A 543 -20.46 -7.61 1.46
CA LYS A 543 -20.98 -9.00 1.51
C LYS A 543 -22.14 -9.25 0.55
N LYS A 544 -22.92 -8.23 0.20
CA LYS A 544 -24.02 -8.36 -0.77
C LYS A 544 -23.46 -8.41 -2.19
N PRO A 545 -24.03 -9.24 -3.08
CA PRO A 545 -23.69 -9.20 -4.50
C PRO A 545 -23.86 -7.79 -5.05
N LEU A 546 -22.84 -7.30 -5.74
CA LEU A 546 -22.89 -6.00 -6.40
C LEU A 546 -23.65 -6.14 -7.71
N ASN A 547 -24.52 -5.17 -8.02
CA ASN A 547 -25.19 -5.04 -9.33
C ASN A 547 -24.23 -4.55 -10.43
N SER A 548 -22.97 -5.00 -10.40
CA SER A 548 -21.94 -4.68 -11.38
C SER A 548 -21.27 -5.96 -11.86
N LYS A 549 -21.45 -6.29 -13.15
CA LYS A 549 -20.73 -7.40 -13.80
C LYS A 549 -19.20 -7.23 -13.73
N PHE A 550 -18.73 -5.99 -13.56
CA PHE A 550 -17.32 -5.66 -13.42
C PHE A 550 -16.80 -5.92 -12.01
N ALA A 551 -17.50 -5.44 -10.98
CA ALA A 551 -17.01 -5.47 -9.60
C ALA A 551 -17.32 -6.79 -8.86
N GLU A 552 -18.34 -7.54 -9.30
CA GLU A 552 -18.78 -8.76 -8.63
C GLU A 552 -17.73 -9.88 -8.58
N PRO A 553 -16.99 -10.22 -9.67
CA PRO A 553 -15.95 -11.24 -9.62
C PRO A 553 -14.81 -10.88 -8.67
N ILE A 554 -14.46 -9.58 -8.59
CA ILE A 554 -13.42 -9.05 -7.70
C ILE A 554 -13.88 -9.22 -6.25
N ARG A 555 -15.09 -8.73 -5.93
CA ARG A 555 -15.72 -8.86 -4.61
C ARG A 555 -15.79 -10.32 -4.15
N ALA A 556 -16.29 -11.22 -5.00
CA ALA A 556 -16.46 -12.63 -4.66
C ALA A 556 -15.13 -13.29 -4.27
N LEU A 557 -14.02 -12.92 -4.91
CA LEU A 557 -12.69 -13.43 -4.58
C LEU A 557 -12.19 -12.92 -3.22
N PHE A 558 -12.42 -11.64 -2.89
CA PHE A 558 -12.09 -11.10 -1.57
C PHE A 558 -12.84 -11.82 -0.43
N PHE A 559 -14.08 -12.28 -0.65
CA PHE A 559 -14.84 -13.03 0.37
C PHE A 559 -14.41 -14.47 0.62
N GLN A 560 -13.65 -15.06 -0.31
CA GLN A 560 -13.17 -16.43 -0.17
C GLN A 560 -11.94 -16.52 0.75
N ILE A 561 -11.41 -15.39 1.23
CA ILE A 561 -10.27 -15.34 2.15
C ILE A 561 -10.78 -15.62 3.58
N GLU A 562 -10.38 -16.74 4.18
CA GLU A 562 -10.92 -17.28 5.44
C GLU A 562 -10.77 -16.33 6.66
N GLU A 563 -9.75 -15.47 6.68
CA GLU A 563 -9.49 -14.55 7.80
C GLU A 563 -10.64 -13.56 8.02
N ASP A 564 -11.33 -13.15 6.95
CA ASP A 564 -12.36 -12.12 6.99
C ASP A 564 -13.66 -12.61 7.66
N GLN A 565 -14.03 -13.86 7.42
CA GLN A 565 -15.19 -14.48 8.05
C GLN A 565 -14.97 -14.63 9.56
N LYS A 566 -13.74 -14.97 9.95
CA LYS A 566 -13.36 -15.10 11.36
C LYS A 566 -13.46 -13.77 12.10
N ILE A 567 -12.95 -12.68 11.52
CA ILE A 567 -13.04 -11.34 12.09
C ILE A 567 -14.51 -10.92 12.25
N SER A 568 -15.31 -11.05 11.19
CA SER A 568 -16.73 -10.69 11.24
C SER A 568 -17.52 -11.49 12.27
N ASN A 569 -17.27 -12.80 12.39
CA ASN A 569 -17.97 -13.65 13.36
C ASN A 569 -17.60 -13.29 14.80
N GLN A 570 -16.32 -13.01 15.07
CA GLN A 570 -15.87 -12.59 16.40
C GLN A 570 -16.49 -11.26 16.82
N PHE A 571 -16.68 -10.34 15.88
CA PHE A 571 -17.36 -9.08 16.15
C PHE A 571 -18.87 -9.23 16.41
N ASN A 572 -19.56 -10.08 15.64
CA ASN A 572 -20.99 -10.35 15.88
C ASN A 572 -21.22 -10.97 17.27
N VAL A 573 -20.29 -11.82 17.73
CA VAL A 573 -20.28 -12.35 19.11
C VAL A 573 -20.01 -11.24 20.12
N CYS A 574 -19.04 -10.36 19.85
CA CYS A 574 -18.69 -9.24 20.72
C CYS A 574 -19.80 -8.20 20.91
N LEU A 575 -20.54 -7.89 19.83
CA LEU A 575 -21.62 -6.90 19.83
C LEU A 575 -22.98 -7.48 20.26
N GLY A 576 -23.09 -8.80 20.40
CA GLY A 576 -24.24 -9.45 21.00
C GLY A 576 -25.41 -9.71 20.05
N GLU A 577 -25.18 -10.25 18.85
CA GLU A 577 -26.26 -10.84 18.02
C GLU A 577 -26.72 -12.24 18.49
N ASN A 578 -26.36 -12.68 19.70
CA ASN A 578 -26.99 -13.82 20.37
C ASN A 578 -27.46 -13.41 21.77
N LYS A 579 -28.48 -12.56 21.83
CA LYS A 579 -29.42 -12.54 22.96
C LYS A 579 -30.70 -13.23 22.55
#